data_AF-A0A9W6U7A4-F1
#
_entry.id   AF-A0A9W6U7A4-F1
#
_cell.length_a   1.000
_cell.length_b   1.000
_cell.length_c   1.000
_cell.angle_alpha   90.00
_cell.angle_beta   90.00
_cell.angle_gamma   90.00
#
_symmetry.space_group_name_H-M   'P 1'
#
loop_
_entity.id
_entity.type
_entity.pdbx_description
1 polymer ?
#
loop_
_entity_poly.entity_id
_entity_poly.type
_entity_poly.pdbx_seq_one_letter_code
_entity_poly.pdbx_strand_id
1 'polypeptide(L)'
;MSDSTQLADQFLLQSSLKPDTSVKVSRGKSVAIVNDGQSGSYSSGIVSFDCASTLNGSQGYASLKDAYIVLPYVVSMKNTADTALSAGDYPTRYALGMKCNIASVIDEVKVYLNGKSIITPSEFKQIWSNVRAMAELTTAEAISQAIAQMHGTGGFKKGTSLTQGSTLGEWVYMLKIRLVDLHPIFNEIDLVANPQLKLELKVQTGYSDLTLIPSATTTARTMSLSSTTLVAGSICPVKIASSYSATTDTMNSVIGTAGCSNKLRVAWGPIHNSITTIATSGNYFPFTQSRLNRPFYDIANPTSIVSKPMKTIKYLDCYSQMFEDQAGIGAITSNKNFSIPYASPFDSAPWTFQPGSSILDFQVQVGNKDAFQDVHSYDWMTFLDEFSKLSAVNGDLSREISNGLIGMDKWQTAQRILVADCSRISEADVPQSIKISGTNIATQGTNLLVLVVYERSLELDRTTGEVYRAE
;
A
#
# COMPACT_ATOMS: atom_id res chain seq x y z
N MET A 1 7.29 -14.19 -46.45
CA MET A 1 7.00 -13.61 -45.14
C MET A 1 8.08 -14.12 -44.21
N SER A 2 9.04 -13.27 -43.83
CA SER A 2 10.10 -13.65 -42.89
C SER A 2 9.58 -13.42 -41.48
N ASP A 3 9.24 -14.50 -40.79
CA ASP A 3 8.98 -14.47 -39.35
C ASP A 3 10.28 -14.16 -38.62
N SER A 4 10.51 -12.89 -38.31
CA SER A 4 11.57 -12.49 -37.40
C SER A 4 11.03 -12.66 -35.97
N THR A 5 11.42 -13.75 -35.31
CA THR A 5 11.35 -13.86 -33.86
C THR A 5 12.14 -12.69 -33.27
N GLN A 6 11.46 -11.73 -32.63
CA GLN A 6 12.16 -10.68 -31.89
C GLN A 6 12.90 -11.34 -30.73
N LEU A 7 14.24 -11.27 -30.75
CA LEU A 7 15.08 -11.71 -29.64
C LEU A 7 14.75 -10.85 -28.41
N ALA A 8 14.72 -11.46 -27.22
CA ALA A 8 14.34 -10.81 -25.97
C ALA A 8 15.11 -9.49 -25.73
N ASP A 9 16.39 -9.46 -26.09
CA ASP A 9 17.25 -8.28 -26.00
C ASP A 9 16.80 -7.13 -26.90
N GLN A 10 16.27 -7.45 -28.09
CA GLN A 10 15.72 -6.45 -29.01
C GLN A 10 14.40 -5.90 -28.48
N PHE A 11 13.56 -6.72 -27.85
CA PHE A 11 12.35 -6.23 -27.18
C PHE A 11 12.69 -5.39 -25.95
N LEU A 12 13.64 -5.82 -25.11
CA LEU A 12 14.09 -5.05 -23.94
C LEU A 12 14.72 -3.72 -24.36
N LEU A 13 15.53 -3.72 -25.41
CA LEU A 13 16.05 -2.51 -26.02
C LEU A 13 14.92 -1.65 -26.58
N GLN A 14 13.95 -2.20 -27.32
CA GLN A 14 12.81 -1.43 -27.84
C GLN A 14 11.86 -0.94 -26.75
N SER A 15 11.71 -1.67 -25.64
CA SER A 15 10.87 -1.31 -24.49
C SER A 15 11.54 -0.27 -23.62
N SER A 16 12.86 -0.34 -23.44
CA SER A 16 13.64 0.72 -22.79
C SER A 16 13.82 1.95 -23.66
N LEU A 17 13.84 1.78 -24.98
CA LEU A 17 13.85 2.86 -25.96
C LEU A 17 12.45 3.36 -26.32
N LYS A 18 11.36 2.73 -25.84
CA LYS A 18 10.01 3.29 -26.00
C LYS A 18 10.06 4.63 -25.28
N PRO A 19 10.06 5.77 -25.99
CA PRO A 19 9.98 7.03 -25.30
C PRO A 19 8.62 7.02 -24.63
N ASP A 20 8.59 7.29 -23.32
CA ASP A 20 7.35 7.68 -22.66
C ASP A 20 6.76 8.77 -23.55
N THR A 21 5.52 8.59 -24.03
CA THR A 21 5.05 9.30 -25.23
C THR A 21 5.12 10.78 -24.95
N SER A 22 6.15 11.47 -25.45
CA SER A 22 6.37 12.86 -25.10
C SER A 22 5.18 13.65 -25.61
N VAL A 23 4.37 14.13 -24.68
CA VAL A 23 3.19 14.91 -25.00
C VAL A 23 3.71 16.22 -25.58
N LYS A 24 3.60 16.39 -26.90
CA LYS A 24 3.95 17.66 -27.54
C LYS A 24 2.97 18.72 -27.07
N VAL A 25 3.42 19.56 -26.15
CA VAL A 25 2.62 20.64 -25.56
C VAL A 25 2.73 21.91 -26.40
N SER A 26 1.62 22.62 -26.60
CA SER A 26 1.56 23.92 -27.29
C SER A 26 1.96 25.08 -26.38
N ARG A 27 1.48 25.09 -25.13
CA ARG A 27 1.66 26.19 -24.17
C ARG A 27 2.22 25.78 -22.81
N GLY A 28 2.38 24.48 -22.57
CA GLY A 28 2.96 23.92 -21.33
C GLY A 28 1.98 23.07 -20.52
N LYS A 29 2.40 22.74 -19.30
CA LYS A 29 1.63 21.96 -18.31
C LYS A 29 1.04 22.91 -17.28
N SER A 30 -0.27 22.86 -17.08
CA SER A 30 -0.93 23.47 -15.92
C SER A 30 -1.30 22.37 -14.91
N VAL A 31 -1.39 22.72 -13.63
CA VAL A 31 -1.80 21.78 -12.58
C VAL A 31 -3.00 22.36 -11.87
N ALA A 32 -4.14 21.69 -11.98
CA ALA A 32 -5.31 22.02 -11.20
C ALA A 32 -5.23 21.34 -9.84
N ILE A 33 -5.55 22.09 -8.78
CA ILE A 33 -5.56 21.58 -7.40
C ILE A 33 -7.01 21.43 -6.98
N VAL A 34 -7.40 20.22 -6.59
CA VAL A 34 -8.72 19.89 -6.05
C VAL A 34 -8.54 19.55 -4.58
N ASN A 35 -9.12 20.35 -3.69
CA ASN A 35 -9.16 20.02 -2.27
C ASN A 35 -10.17 18.90 -2.03
N ASP A 36 -9.97 18.11 -0.97
CA ASP A 36 -10.94 17.10 -0.58
C ASP A 36 -12.27 17.68 -0.05
N GLY A 37 -13.32 16.86 -0.05
CA GLY A 37 -14.64 17.22 0.46
C GLY A 37 -14.79 17.19 1.98
N GLN A 38 -13.77 16.77 2.72
CA GLN A 38 -13.81 16.61 4.19
C GLN A 38 -13.36 17.86 4.94
N SER A 39 -12.74 18.81 4.25
CA SER A 39 -12.31 20.09 4.80
C SER A 39 -11.43 19.97 6.06
N GLY A 40 -10.63 18.91 6.15
CA GLY A 40 -9.73 18.62 7.27
C GLY A 40 -10.33 17.73 8.38
N SER A 41 -11.59 17.32 8.25
CA SER A 41 -12.27 16.43 9.19
C SER A 41 -12.37 14.99 8.66
N TYR A 42 -11.39 14.16 9.01
CA TYR A 42 -11.29 12.78 8.50
C TYR A 42 -11.71 11.70 9.50
N SER A 43 -12.68 11.96 10.37
CA SER A 43 -13.06 11.02 11.45
C SER A 43 -13.54 9.65 10.94
N SER A 44 -14.04 9.57 9.71
CA SER A 44 -14.42 8.32 9.03
C SER A 44 -13.26 7.63 8.29
N GLY A 45 -12.08 8.24 8.27
CA GLY A 45 -10.94 7.85 7.43
C GLY A 45 -11.17 8.03 5.94
N ILE A 46 -12.29 8.61 5.50
CA ILE A 46 -12.59 8.82 4.08
C ILE A 46 -11.94 10.11 3.61
N VAL A 47 -11.33 10.09 2.43
CA VAL A 47 -10.85 11.27 1.70
C VAL A 47 -11.44 11.23 0.30
N SER A 48 -12.29 12.19 -0.03
CA SER A 48 -13.01 12.23 -1.32
C SER A 48 -12.62 13.47 -2.12
N PHE A 49 -12.37 13.27 -3.41
CA PHE A 49 -12.12 14.32 -4.38
C PHE A 49 -13.20 14.28 -5.46
N ASP A 50 -13.89 15.39 -5.65
CA ASP A 50 -14.84 15.56 -6.74
C ASP A 50 -14.29 16.59 -7.73
N CYS A 51 -13.79 16.09 -8.86
CA CYS A 51 -13.28 16.95 -9.91
C CYS A 51 -14.39 17.46 -10.84
N ALA A 52 -15.57 16.81 -10.87
CA ALA A 52 -16.63 17.18 -11.79
C ALA A 52 -17.20 18.55 -11.44
N SER A 53 -17.42 18.80 -10.14
CA SER A 53 -17.87 20.10 -9.62
C SER A 53 -16.78 21.16 -9.63
N THR A 54 -15.54 20.78 -9.29
CA THR A 54 -14.44 21.73 -9.04
C THR A 54 -13.71 22.20 -10.30
N LEU A 55 -13.69 21.40 -11.38
CA LEU A 55 -12.91 21.67 -12.59
C LEU A 55 -13.78 21.98 -13.82
N ASN A 56 -15.03 22.39 -13.61
CA ASN A 56 -15.92 22.77 -14.69
C ASN A 56 -15.35 24.00 -15.44
N GLY A 57 -14.99 23.82 -16.72
CA GLY A 57 -14.33 24.84 -17.55
C GLY A 57 -12.81 24.77 -17.64
N SER A 58 -12.13 23.82 -16.98
CA SER A 58 -10.69 23.59 -17.13
C SER A 58 -10.34 23.22 -18.58
N GLN A 59 -9.44 23.98 -19.20
CA GLN A 59 -9.06 23.84 -20.61
C GLN A 59 -7.86 22.90 -20.77
N GLY A 60 -7.97 21.91 -21.67
CA GLY A 60 -6.88 20.99 -22.02
C GLY A 60 -7.15 19.53 -21.69
N TYR A 61 -6.15 18.68 -21.90
CA TYR A 61 -6.24 17.25 -21.68
C TYR A 61 -5.59 16.84 -20.36
N ALA A 62 -6.36 16.23 -19.47
CA ALA A 62 -5.86 15.78 -18.19
C ALA A 62 -5.02 14.50 -18.33
N SER A 63 -3.91 14.45 -17.59
CA SER A 63 -3.14 13.22 -17.38
C SER A 63 -3.43 12.68 -16.00
N LEU A 64 -4.08 11.51 -15.94
CA LEU A 64 -4.26 10.79 -14.69
C LEU A 64 -2.99 10.02 -14.28
N LYS A 65 -2.14 9.66 -15.25
CA LYS A 65 -0.82 9.06 -15.04
C LYS A 65 0.09 9.95 -14.19
N ASP A 66 0.10 11.26 -14.47
CA ASP A 66 0.93 12.24 -13.76
C ASP A 66 0.25 12.85 -12.53
N ALA A 67 -1.01 12.49 -12.27
CA ALA A 67 -1.75 13.01 -11.15
C ALA A 67 -1.27 12.39 -9.84
N TYR A 68 -1.29 13.19 -8.77
CA TYR A 68 -0.88 12.74 -7.45
C TYR A 68 -1.66 13.45 -6.36
N ILE A 69 -1.84 12.76 -5.26
CA ILE A 69 -2.49 13.24 -4.05
C ILE A 69 -1.40 13.64 -3.06
N VAL A 70 -1.61 14.75 -2.38
CA VAL A 70 -0.83 15.10 -1.20
C VAL A 70 -1.72 14.97 0.02
N LEU A 71 -1.40 14.00 0.86
CA LEU A 71 -2.14 13.63 2.05
C LEU A 71 -1.32 13.95 3.31
N PRO A 72 -1.77 14.88 4.18
CA PRO A 72 -1.18 15.06 5.50
C PRO A 72 -1.57 13.89 6.41
N TYR A 73 -0.58 13.24 7.03
CA TYR A 73 -0.77 12.06 7.86
C TYR A 73 0.06 12.15 9.13
N VAL A 74 -0.50 11.85 10.30
CA VAL A 74 0.21 11.98 11.57
C VAL A 74 0.14 10.70 12.40
N VAL A 75 1.29 10.30 12.93
CA VAL A 75 1.43 9.22 13.90
C VAL A 75 1.89 9.85 15.21
N SER A 76 1.31 9.43 16.32
CA SER A 76 1.55 10.06 17.63
C SER A 76 1.68 9.00 18.71
N MET A 77 2.57 9.25 19.65
CA MET A 77 2.78 8.37 20.81
C MET A 77 2.43 9.11 22.09
N LYS A 78 1.66 8.47 22.98
CA LYS A 78 1.20 9.04 24.26
C LYS A 78 1.45 8.06 25.40
N ASN A 79 1.86 8.58 26.55
CA ASN A 79 1.83 7.84 27.81
C ASN A 79 0.38 7.74 28.29
N THR A 80 -0.17 6.53 28.32
CA THR A 80 -1.55 6.25 28.77
C THR A 80 -1.61 5.58 30.13
N ALA A 81 -0.47 5.37 30.79
CA ALA A 81 -0.42 4.89 32.16
C ALA A 81 -0.74 6.01 33.15
N ASP A 82 -1.16 5.62 34.36
CA ASP A 82 -1.40 6.54 35.48
C ASP A 82 -0.12 6.99 36.19
N THR A 83 1.04 6.61 35.66
CA THR A 83 2.37 6.97 36.17
C THR A 83 3.18 7.66 35.08
N ALA A 84 4.10 8.52 35.49
CA ALA A 84 5.04 9.15 34.58
C ALA A 84 6.06 8.12 34.05
N LEU A 85 6.67 8.42 32.89
CA LEU A 85 7.81 7.66 32.38
C LEU A 85 9.11 7.93 33.15
N SER A 86 9.08 8.82 34.16
CA SER A 86 10.24 9.34 34.90
C SER A 86 11.33 8.28 35.13
N ALA A 87 12.44 8.43 34.37
CA ALA A 87 13.61 7.54 34.17
C ALA A 87 13.75 6.95 32.73
N GLY A 88 12.76 7.12 31.85
CA GLY A 88 12.86 6.88 30.41
C GLY A 88 13.12 8.16 29.61
N ASP A 89 13.80 8.04 28.47
CA ASP A 89 13.98 9.12 27.50
C ASP A 89 12.73 9.31 26.63
N TYR A 90 12.66 10.44 25.93
CA TYR A 90 11.65 10.61 24.88
C TYR A 90 11.95 9.66 23.71
N PRO A 91 10.91 9.16 23.01
CA PRO A 91 11.12 8.46 21.76
C PRO A 91 11.89 9.35 20.79
N THR A 92 12.86 8.77 20.11
CA THR A 92 13.56 9.43 19.01
C THR A 92 12.72 9.30 17.74
N ARG A 93 13.11 9.99 16.66
CA ARG A 93 12.45 9.81 15.35
C ARG A 93 12.46 8.35 14.85
N TYR A 94 13.34 7.51 15.38
CA TYR A 94 13.52 6.09 15.02
C TYR A 94 12.71 5.12 15.89
N ALA A 95 11.94 5.62 16.85
CA ALA A 95 11.07 4.78 17.66
C ALA A 95 9.94 4.14 16.83
N LEU A 96 9.55 4.75 15.71
CA LEU A 96 8.58 4.19 14.78
C LEU A 96 8.85 4.58 13.33
N GLY A 97 8.27 3.82 12.42
CA GLY A 97 8.28 4.08 10.98
C GLY A 97 7.06 3.46 10.29
N MET A 98 6.90 3.74 8.99
CA MET A 98 5.82 3.17 8.17
C MET A 98 6.18 1.74 7.75
N LYS A 99 5.19 0.84 7.64
CA LYS A 99 5.45 -0.57 7.35
C LYS A 99 5.94 -0.85 5.92
N CYS A 100 5.31 -0.21 4.94
CA CYS A 100 5.55 -0.36 3.50
C CYS A 100 5.44 1.00 2.79
N ASN A 101 6.16 2.01 3.31
CA ASN A 101 6.10 3.38 2.80
C ASN A 101 4.64 3.93 2.75
N ILE A 102 4.26 4.66 1.71
CA ILE A 102 2.98 5.37 1.62
C ILE A 102 1.80 4.44 1.33
N ALA A 103 2.04 3.30 0.68
CA ALA A 103 0.98 2.41 0.18
C ALA A 103 0.21 1.70 1.31
N SER A 104 0.83 1.49 2.49
CA SER A 104 0.12 0.94 3.65
C SER A 104 -0.87 1.93 4.29
N VAL A 105 -0.83 3.21 3.94
CA VAL A 105 -1.73 4.24 4.50
C VAL A 105 -3.10 4.23 3.83
N ILE A 106 -3.17 3.79 2.58
CA ILE A 106 -4.44 3.64 1.87
C ILE A 106 -4.95 2.23 2.10
N ASP A 107 -6.24 2.12 2.39
CA ASP A 107 -6.95 0.85 2.61
C ASP A 107 -7.77 0.46 1.38
N GLU A 108 -8.56 1.39 0.87
CA GLU A 108 -9.43 1.17 -0.29
C GLU A 108 -9.40 2.39 -1.21
N VAL A 109 -9.60 2.13 -2.50
CA VAL A 109 -9.73 3.16 -3.54
C VAL A 109 -11.00 2.86 -4.32
N LYS A 110 -11.86 3.87 -4.45
CA LYS A 110 -13.01 3.85 -5.35
C LYS A 110 -12.82 4.93 -6.40
N VAL A 111 -13.01 4.55 -7.66
CA VAL A 111 -12.84 5.45 -8.79
C VAL A 111 -14.11 5.47 -9.60
N TYR A 112 -14.67 6.66 -9.76
CA TYR A 112 -15.75 6.93 -10.69
C TYR A 112 -15.24 7.84 -11.80
N LEU A 113 -15.58 7.50 -13.02
CA LEU A 113 -15.37 8.34 -14.20
C LEU A 113 -16.74 8.59 -14.83
N ASN A 114 -17.13 9.85 -14.93
CA ASN A 114 -18.41 10.26 -15.52
C ASN A 114 -19.62 9.53 -14.90
N GLY A 115 -19.63 9.41 -13.57
CA GLY A 115 -20.68 8.73 -12.81
C GLY A 115 -20.64 7.19 -12.85
N LYS A 116 -19.83 6.56 -13.71
CA LYS A 116 -19.66 5.10 -13.74
C LYS A 116 -18.56 4.65 -12.77
N SER A 117 -18.84 3.60 -12.00
CA SER A 117 -17.86 2.97 -11.11
C SER A 117 -16.88 2.14 -11.92
N ILE A 118 -15.59 2.47 -11.85
CA ILE A 118 -14.52 1.81 -12.60
C ILE A 118 -13.74 0.86 -11.70
N ILE A 119 -13.40 1.33 -10.51
CA ILE A 119 -12.76 0.53 -9.46
C ILE A 119 -13.74 0.42 -8.30
N THR A 120 -14.12 -0.82 -8.00
CA THR A 120 -14.92 -1.18 -6.83
C THR A 120 -14.03 -1.37 -5.60
N PRO A 121 -14.54 -1.05 -4.40
CA PRO A 121 -13.83 -1.33 -3.16
C PRO A 121 -13.70 -2.85 -2.97
N SER A 122 -12.53 -3.29 -2.50
CA SER A 122 -12.28 -4.65 -2.03
C SER A 122 -11.25 -4.57 -0.92
N GLU A 123 -11.52 -5.25 0.19
CA GLU A 123 -10.59 -5.32 1.32
C GLU A 123 -9.29 -5.99 0.89
N PHE A 124 -8.16 -5.56 1.44
CA PHE A 124 -6.81 -6.09 1.16
C PHE A 124 -6.26 -5.89 -0.26
N LYS A 125 -6.97 -5.21 -1.16
CA LYS A 125 -6.48 -4.88 -2.51
C LYS A 125 -5.17 -4.06 -2.50
N GLN A 126 -4.88 -3.39 -1.40
CA GLN A 126 -3.62 -2.65 -1.22
C GLN A 126 -2.44 -3.55 -0.88
N ILE A 127 -2.66 -4.79 -0.44
CA ILE A 127 -1.57 -5.76 -0.31
C ILE A 127 -1.00 -6.06 -1.70
N TRP A 128 -1.86 -6.18 -2.73
CA TRP A 128 -1.42 -6.25 -4.12
C TRP A 128 -0.63 -5.01 -4.56
N SER A 129 -1.06 -3.80 -4.18
CA SER A 129 -0.27 -2.58 -4.43
C SER A 129 1.07 -2.56 -3.69
N ASN A 130 1.14 -3.06 -2.45
CA ASN A 130 2.37 -3.18 -1.67
C ASN A 130 3.33 -4.24 -2.27
N VAL A 131 2.81 -5.37 -2.74
CA VAL A 131 3.58 -6.42 -3.44
C VAL A 131 4.14 -5.89 -4.77
N ARG A 132 3.46 -4.94 -5.42
CA ARG A 132 3.98 -4.28 -6.65
C ARG A 132 4.99 -3.18 -6.35
N ALA A 133 4.87 -2.49 -5.23
CA ALA A 133 5.68 -1.32 -4.88
C ALA A 133 6.99 -1.65 -4.13
N MET A 134 7.44 -2.92 -4.09
CA MET A 134 8.56 -3.41 -3.28
C MET A 134 9.75 -2.43 -3.22
N ALA A 135 9.95 -1.81 -2.05
CA ALA A 135 11.04 -0.88 -1.80
C ALA A 135 11.64 -1.09 -0.40
N GLU A 136 12.97 -1.00 -0.33
CA GLU A 136 13.79 -1.02 0.90
C GLU A 136 13.79 0.35 1.61
N LEU A 137 13.99 0.34 2.93
CA LEU A 137 14.09 1.56 3.76
C LEU A 137 15.57 1.96 3.95
N THR A 138 15.91 3.23 3.76
CA THR A 138 17.26 3.77 4.02
C THR A 138 17.41 4.28 5.46
N THR A 139 18.58 4.03 6.07
CA THR A 139 18.95 4.31 7.47
C THR A 139 19.79 5.58 7.64
N ALA A 140 19.38 6.73 7.08
CA ALA A 140 20.16 7.96 7.22
C ALA A 140 19.81 8.76 8.50
N GLU A 141 20.70 8.70 9.49
CA GLU A 141 20.81 9.55 10.68
C GLU A 141 21.55 10.87 10.36
N ALA A 142 20.95 12.08 10.36
CA ALA A 142 21.05 13.07 11.45
C ALA A 142 20.45 14.47 11.09
N ILE A 143 19.98 14.73 9.86
CA ILE A 143 19.84 16.11 9.32
C ILE A 143 18.35 16.57 9.17
N SER A 144 17.38 15.87 9.77
CA SER A 144 15.99 15.94 9.30
C SER A 144 15.18 17.21 9.63
N GLN A 145 15.57 18.10 10.55
CA GLN A 145 14.73 19.28 10.84
C GLN A 145 14.80 20.36 9.74
N ALA A 146 16.00 20.65 9.21
CA ALA A 146 16.16 21.62 8.13
C ALA A 146 15.77 21.05 6.75
N ILE A 147 16.02 19.76 6.52
CA ILE A 147 15.67 19.09 5.24
C ILE A 147 14.16 18.90 5.09
N ALA A 148 13.43 18.59 6.18
CA ALA A 148 11.97 18.47 6.14
C ALA A 148 11.28 19.78 5.74
N GLN A 149 11.83 20.94 6.14
CA GLN A 149 11.32 22.25 5.75
C GLN A 149 11.68 22.65 4.31
N MET A 150 12.73 22.06 3.72
CA MET A 150 13.17 22.38 2.35
C MET A 150 12.65 21.40 1.29
N HIS A 151 12.22 20.18 1.64
CA HIS A 151 11.82 19.13 0.68
C HIS A 151 10.37 18.66 0.78
N GLY A 152 9.54 19.21 1.69
CA GLY A 152 8.14 18.79 1.81
C GLY A 152 7.96 17.33 2.22
N THR A 153 9.02 16.70 2.75
CA THR A 153 9.00 15.39 3.41
C THR A 153 8.77 15.64 4.89
N GLY A 154 7.92 14.85 5.54
CA GLY A 154 7.45 15.03 6.91
C GLY A 154 8.48 15.38 8.02
N GLY A 155 7.99 15.71 9.22
CA GLY A 155 8.80 16.11 10.39
C GLY A 155 8.57 15.25 11.64
N PHE A 156 9.49 15.35 12.60
CA PHE A 156 9.36 14.75 13.94
C PHE A 156 9.32 15.85 14.99
N LYS A 157 8.30 15.81 15.85
CA LYS A 157 8.18 16.69 17.02
C LYS A 157 8.33 15.86 18.28
N LYS A 158 9.36 16.17 19.06
CA LYS A 158 9.61 15.60 20.38
C LYS A 158 8.55 16.07 21.37
N GLY A 159 8.13 15.19 22.28
CA GLY A 159 7.27 15.55 23.41
C GLY A 159 7.92 16.58 24.34
N THR A 160 7.09 17.24 25.15
CA THR A 160 7.51 18.31 26.08
C THR A 160 7.46 17.91 27.55
N SER A 161 6.76 16.82 27.88
CA SER A 161 6.69 16.25 29.23
C SER A 161 6.61 14.73 29.17
N LEU A 162 7.08 14.06 30.22
CA LEU A 162 7.01 12.61 30.44
C LEU A 162 5.92 12.21 31.47
N THR A 163 5.09 13.18 31.90
CA THR A 163 4.02 12.97 32.89
C THR A 163 2.89 12.07 32.37
N GLN A 164 2.00 11.65 33.26
CA GLN A 164 0.76 10.96 32.88
C GLN A 164 0.03 11.74 31.78
N GLY A 165 -0.41 11.03 30.74
CA GLY A 165 -1.21 11.61 29.66
C GLY A 165 -0.45 12.51 28.68
N SER A 166 0.87 12.65 28.80
CA SER A 166 1.65 13.48 27.90
C SER A 166 1.86 12.82 26.53
N THR A 167 1.91 13.65 25.49
CA THR A 167 2.34 13.21 24.15
C THR A 167 3.86 13.18 24.11
N LEU A 168 4.42 12.04 23.73
CA LEU A 168 5.85 11.73 23.79
C LEU A 168 6.57 12.02 22.47
N GLY A 169 5.85 11.92 21.36
CA GLY A 169 6.36 12.22 20.03
C GLY A 169 5.24 12.26 19.00
N GLU A 170 5.41 13.10 17.98
CA GLU A 170 4.52 13.21 16.83
C GLU A 170 5.37 13.12 15.55
N TRP A 171 5.01 12.19 14.66
CA TRP A 171 5.60 11.99 13.34
C TRP A 171 4.60 12.48 12.30
N VAL A 172 4.93 13.58 11.69
CA VAL A 172 4.11 14.30 10.73
C VAL A 172 4.60 13.91 9.35
N TYR A 173 3.77 13.30 8.51
CA TYR A 173 4.11 12.84 7.16
C TYR A 173 3.32 13.63 6.11
N MET A 174 4.02 14.17 5.12
CA MET A 174 3.41 14.71 3.91
C MET A 174 3.52 13.68 2.80
N LEU A 175 2.47 12.89 2.64
CA LEU A 175 2.47 11.75 1.75
C LEU A 175 2.14 12.21 0.33
N LYS A 176 3.02 11.95 -0.62
CA LYS A 176 2.77 12.15 -2.05
C LYS A 176 2.44 10.81 -2.70
N ILE A 177 1.17 10.60 -3.02
CA ILE A 177 0.65 9.35 -3.58
C ILE A 177 0.37 9.56 -5.07
N ARG A 178 1.08 8.87 -5.96
CA ARG A 178 0.75 8.94 -7.39
C ARG A 178 -0.47 8.06 -7.67
N LEU A 179 -1.34 8.47 -8.59
CA LEU A 179 -2.50 7.64 -8.92
C LEU A 179 -2.07 6.29 -9.51
N VAL A 180 -0.97 6.25 -10.27
CA VAL A 180 -0.39 4.99 -10.81
C VAL A 180 0.00 3.98 -9.74
N ASP A 181 0.36 4.44 -8.53
CA ASP A 181 0.70 3.56 -7.41
C ASP A 181 -0.56 2.99 -6.73
N LEU A 182 -1.70 3.67 -6.88
CA LEU A 182 -2.99 3.20 -6.35
C LEU A 182 -3.62 2.12 -7.23
N HIS A 183 -3.51 2.28 -8.56
CA HIS A 183 -4.07 1.32 -9.51
C HIS A 183 -3.43 1.42 -10.91
N PRO A 184 -3.15 0.29 -11.60
CA PRO A 184 -2.55 0.30 -12.93
C PRO A 184 -3.35 1.04 -13.99
N ILE A 185 -4.68 1.08 -13.84
CA ILE A 185 -5.56 1.77 -14.78
C ILE A 185 -5.12 3.22 -15.05
N PHE A 186 -4.56 3.90 -14.06
CA PHE A 186 -4.11 5.28 -14.21
C PHE A 186 -2.86 5.41 -15.08
N ASN A 187 -2.07 4.34 -15.24
CA ASN A 187 -0.98 4.28 -16.20
C ASN A 187 -1.48 4.04 -17.62
N GLU A 188 -2.60 3.31 -17.77
CA GLU A 188 -3.15 2.91 -19.07
C GLU A 188 -4.12 3.94 -19.66
N ILE A 189 -4.76 4.76 -18.81
CA ILE A 189 -5.58 5.88 -19.25
C ILE A 189 -4.68 6.94 -19.88
N ASP A 190 -4.93 7.18 -21.17
CA ASP A 190 -4.27 8.22 -21.96
C ASP A 190 -4.73 9.62 -21.54
N LEU A 191 -4.25 10.65 -22.24
CA LEU A 191 -4.77 12.00 -22.13
C LEU A 191 -6.25 12.05 -22.53
N VAL A 192 -7.07 12.61 -21.63
CA VAL A 192 -8.53 12.75 -21.77
C VAL A 192 -8.91 14.21 -21.57
N ALA A 193 -9.79 14.73 -22.42
CA ALA A 193 -10.37 16.04 -22.23
C ALA A 193 -11.31 16.01 -21.00
N ASN A 194 -10.98 16.83 -20.01
CA ASN A 194 -11.73 17.04 -18.76
C ASN A 194 -12.51 15.82 -18.20
N PRO A 195 -11.84 14.70 -17.84
CA PRO A 195 -12.55 13.57 -17.27
C PRO A 195 -13.15 13.97 -15.92
N GLN A 196 -14.45 13.72 -15.78
CA GLN A 196 -15.23 13.87 -14.54
C GLN A 196 -14.86 12.77 -13.55
N LEU A 197 -13.65 12.90 -12.98
CA LEU A 197 -13.11 11.98 -11.99
C LEU A 197 -13.71 12.30 -10.62
N LYS A 198 -14.29 11.29 -9.99
CA LYS A 198 -14.52 11.26 -8.55
C LYS A 198 -13.69 10.13 -7.95
N LEU A 199 -12.86 10.49 -6.98
CA LEU A 199 -11.96 9.56 -6.29
C LEU A 199 -12.33 9.54 -4.81
N GLU A 200 -12.53 8.36 -4.25
CA GLU A 200 -12.71 8.18 -2.82
C GLU A 200 -11.66 7.22 -2.30
N LEU A 201 -10.92 7.65 -1.29
CA LEU A 201 -9.94 6.85 -0.58
C LEU A 201 -10.45 6.57 0.82
N LYS A 202 -10.22 5.34 1.28
CA LYS A 202 -10.28 5.02 2.70
C LYS A 202 -8.84 4.96 3.21
N VAL A 203 -8.55 5.76 4.22
CA VAL A 203 -7.21 5.96 4.80
C VAL A 203 -7.17 5.30 6.16
N GLN A 204 -6.12 4.52 6.41
CA GLN A 204 -5.91 3.83 7.69
C GLN A 204 -5.92 4.83 8.84
N THR A 205 -6.82 4.62 9.80
CA THR A 205 -6.96 5.43 11.01
C THR A 205 -7.21 4.52 12.19
N GLY A 206 -6.48 4.71 13.27
CA GLY A 206 -6.57 3.80 14.41
C GLY A 206 -5.53 4.09 15.48
N TYR A 207 -5.47 3.19 16.45
CA TYR A 207 -4.44 3.20 17.49
C TYR A 207 -4.17 1.80 18.03
N SER A 208 -2.97 1.60 18.55
CA SER A 208 -2.56 0.42 19.32
C SER A 208 -2.18 0.82 20.73
N ASP A 209 -2.72 0.11 21.70
CA ASP A 209 -2.31 0.18 23.09
C ASP A 209 -1.26 -0.89 23.37
N LEU A 210 -0.17 -0.48 23.99
CA LEU A 210 0.99 -1.30 24.29
C LEU A 210 1.10 -1.42 25.81
N THR A 211 1.37 -2.64 26.26
CA THR A 211 1.81 -2.89 27.62
C THR A 211 3.33 -2.87 27.64
N LEU A 212 3.91 -2.10 28.54
CA LEU A 212 5.34 -2.09 28.79
C LEU A 212 5.63 -2.93 30.04
N ILE A 213 6.82 -3.53 30.06
CA ILE A 213 7.41 -4.15 31.26
C ILE A 213 8.63 -3.30 31.63
N PRO A 214 8.47 -2.26 32.46
CA PRO A 214 9.59 -1.48 32.97
C PRO A 214 10.49 -2.35 33.87
N SER A 215 11.80 -2.15 33.78
CA SER A 215 12.77 -2.92 34.56
C SER A 215 13.96 -2.06 34.98
N ALA A 216 14.52 -2.39 36.15
CA ALA A 216 15.77 -1.81 36.64
C ALA A 216 16.98 -2.19 35.77
N THR A 217 16.91 -3.34 35.10
CA THR A 217 17.93 -3.79 34.15
C THR A 217 17.48 -3.48 32.73
N THR A 218 18.32 -2.79 31.97
CA THR A 218 18.02 -2.39 30.59
C THR A 218 17.76 -3.58 29.67
N THR A 219 18.37 -4.75 29.91
CA THR A 219 18.18 -5.99 29.13
C THR A 219 16.81 -6.66 29.29
N ALA A 220 15.98 -6.23 30.25
CA ALA A 220 14.70 -6.88 30.56
C ALA A 220 13.48 -6.00 30.22
N ARG A 221 13.69 -4.85 29.57
CA ARG A 221 12.63 -3.92 29.20
C ARG A 221 11.93 -4.40 27.92
N THR A 222 10.69 -4.83 28.03
CA THR A 222 9.94 -5.38 26.89
C THR A 222 8.62 -4.66 26.67
N MET A 223 8.08 -4.80 25.47
CA MET A 223 6.77 -4.28 25.09
C MET A 223 5.94 -5.42 24.50
N SER A 224 4.64 -5.39 24.75
CA SER A 224 3.68 -6.29 24.13
C SER A 224 2.44 -5.52 23.69
N LEU A 225 1.74 -6.06 22.70
CA LEU A 225 0.49 -5.48 22.24
C LEU A 225 -0.61 -5.80 23.26
N SER A 226 -1.26 -4.76 23.79
CA SER A 226 -2.45 -4.93 24.62
C SER A 226 -3.70 -5.04 23.74
N SER A 227 -3.83 -4.14 22.76
CA SER A 227 -4.94 -4.13 21.82
C SER A 227 -4.63 -3.24 20.61
N THR A 228 -5.32 -3.47 19.50
CA THR A 228 -5.41 -2.52 18.39
C THR A 228 -6.88 -2.18 18.13
N THR A 229 -7.15 -0.91 17.87
CA THR A 229 -8.45 -0.42 17.40
C THR A 229 -8.26 0.23 16.03
N LEU A 230 -8.87 -0.36 15.00
CA LEU A 230 -8.93 0.21 13.65
C LEU A 230 -10.24 0.99 13.52
N VAL A 231 -10.14 2.31 13.46
CA VAL A 231 -11.30 3.22 13.29
C VAL A 231 -11.72 3.26 11.83
N ALA A 232 -10.75 3.25 10.92
CA ALA A 232 -10.97 3.09 9.49
C ALA A 232 -9.84 2.25 8.89
N GLY A 233 -10.24 1.23 8.13
CA GLY A 233 -9.36 0.33 7.40
C GLY A 233 -8.98 -0.94 8.15
N SER A 234 -8.20 -1.81 7.51
CA SER A 234 -7.99 -3.19 7.95
C SER A 234 -6.57 -3.51 8.43
N ILE A 235 -5.62 -2.57 8.33
CA ILE A 235 -4.22 -2.81 8.71
C ILE A 235 -3.63 -1.69 9.57
N CYS A 236 -2.62 -2.04 10.36
CA CYS A 236 -1.77 -1.06 11.03
C CYS A 236 -0.67 -0.60 10.06
N PRO A 237 -0.58 0.70 9.73
CA PRO A 237 0.36 1.23 8.76
C PRO A 237 1.75 1.50 9.35
N VAL A 238 1.91 1.38 10.67
CA VAL A 238 3.14 1.73 11.40
C VAL A 238 3.82 0.51 12.03
N LYS A 239 5.12 0.61 12.19
CA LYS A 239 5.99 -0.35 12.87
C LYS A 239 6.69 0.37 14.01
N ILE A 240 6.78 -0.28 15.17
CA ILE A 240 7.49 0.25 16.34
C ILE A 240 8.81 -0.50 16.49
N ALA A 241 9.87 0.23 16.83
CA ALA A 241 11.17 -0.35 17.06
C ALA A 241 11.19 -1.25 18.30
N SER A 242 12.10 -2.22 18.29
CA SER A 242 12.33 -3.09 19.44
C SER A 242 12.73 -2.27 20.68
N SER A 243 12.54 -2.85 21.85
CA SER A 243 13.12 -2.39 23.12
C SER A 243 14.03 -3.41 23.77
N TYR A 244 14.28 -4.56 23.14
CA TYR A 244 14.91 -5.70 23.79
C TYR A 244 16.37 -5.44 24.18
N SER A 245 17.16 -4.86 23.27
CA SER A 245 18.59 -4.62 23.45
C SER A 245 18.89 -3.20 23.96
N ALA A 246 19.59 -3.11 25.09
CA ALA A 246 19.92 -1.85 25.75
C ALA A 246 20.80 -0.88 24.94
N THR A 247 21.57 -1.40 23.98
CA THR A 247 22.61 -0.62 23.27
C THR A 247 22.25 -0.28 21.83
N THR A 248 21.30 -0.98 21.24
CA THR A 248 20.93 -0.85 19.82
C THR A 248 19.50 -0.39 19.62
N ASP A 249 18.62 -0.65 20.60
CA ASP A 249 17.18 -0.52 20.37
C ASP A 249 16.63 0.80 20.91
N THR A 250 16.00 1.55 20.02
CA THR A 250 15.57 2.94 20.27
C THR A 250 14.43 3.07 21.28
N MET A 251 13.66 2.00 21.52
CA MET A 251 12.60 1.99 22.54
C MET A 251 13.09 1.53 23.91
N ASN A 252 14.31 1.02 24.05
CA ASN A 252 14.82 0.57 25.34
C ASN A 252 14.96 1.73 26.35
N SER A 253 15.44 2.88 25.86
CA SER A 253 15.57 4.10 26.65
C SER A 253 14.21 4.72 26.96
N VAL A 254 13.21 4.54 26.10
CA VAL A 254 11.85 5.07 26.30
C VAL A 254 11.14 4.33 27.42
N ILE A 255 11.35 3.02 27.54
CA ILE A 255 10.80 2.24 28.65
C ILE A 255 11.56 2.60 29.92
N GLY A 256 10.86 3.24 30.86
CA GLY A 256 11.44 3.66 32.12
C GLY A 256 11.91 2.49 33.01
N THR A 257 12.42 2.85 34.17
CA THR A 257 12.83 1.91 35.23
C THR A 257 11.61 1.23 35.86
N ALA A 258 11.81 0.14 36.62
CA ALA A 258 10.73 -0.49 37.39
C ALA A 258 9.94 0.56 38.22
N GLY A 259 8.60 0.51 38.14
CA GLY A 259 7.69 1.48 38.79
C GLY A 259 7.28 2.69 37.94
N CYS A 260 7.84 2.84 36.74
CA CYS A 260 7.44 3.87 35.77
C CYS A 260 6.20 3.44 34.95
N SER A 261 5.78 4.29 34.00
CA SER A 261 4.69 3.99 33.06
C SER A 261 4.77 2.59 32.46
N ASN A 262 3.65 1.87 32.52
CA ASN A 262 3.48 0.53 31.97
C ASN A 262 2.59 0.49 30.72
N LYS A 263 2.17 1.64 30.18
CA LYS A 263 1.25 1.72 29.05
C LYS A 263 1.61 2.86 28.10
N LEU A 264 1.68 2.54 26.81
CA LEU A 264 1.79 3.50 25.73
C LEU A 264 0.64 3.32 24.75
N ARG A 265 0.25 4.41 24.11
CA ARG A 265 -0.60 4.36 22.91
C ARG A 265 0.14 4.94 21.74
N VAL A 266 0.07 4.25 20.60
CA VAL A 266 0.47 4.78 19.29
C VAL A 266 -0.77 4.92 18.44
N ALA A 267 -1.07 6.14 17.99
CA ALA A 267 -2.22 6.45 17.15
C ALA A 267 -1.77 6.96 15.79
N TRP A 268 -2.57 6.71 14.75
CA TRP A 268 -2.30 7.13 13.38
C TRP A 268 -3.58 7.61 12.70
N GLY A 269 -3.45 8.58 11.80
CA GLY A 269 -4.58 9.08 11.03
C GLY A 269 -4.22 10.24 10.10
N PRO A 270 -5.10 10.53 9.11
CA PRO A 270 -4.98 11.70 8.25
C PRO A 270 -5.20 12.97 9.06
N ILE A 271 -4.22 13.88 9.04
CA ILE A 271 -4.07 15.14 9.78
C ILE A 271 -4.18 15.10 11.31
N HIS A 272 -5.01 14.25 11.88
CA HIS A 272 -5.29 14.13 13.31
C HIS A 272 -5.49 12.65 13.66
N ASN A 273 -5.45 12.35 14.95
CA ASN A 273 -5.74 11.02 15.47
C ASN A 273 -6.25 11.13 16.91
N SER A 274 -6.42 10.00 17.60
CA SER A 274 -6.95 9.98 18.99
C SER A 274 -6.04 10.65 20.03
N ILE A 275 -4.82 11.06 19.66
CA ILE A 275 -3.85 11.77 20.51
C ILE A 275 -3.66 13.22 20.01
N THR A 276 -3.38 13.40 18.73
CA THR A 276 -3.06 14.69 18.12
C THR A 276 -4.29 15.33 17.50
N THR A 277 -4.60 16.54 17.96
CA THR A 277 -5.70 17.34 17.41
C THR A 277 -5.30 18.07 16.12
N ILE A 278 -6.29 18.47 15.34
CA ILE A 278 -6.11 19.30 14.13
C ILE A 278 -5.40 20.63 14.45
N ALA A 279 -5.70 21.23 15.61
CA ALA A 279 -5.07 22.48 16.03
C ALA A 279 -3.56 22.31 16.28
N THR A 280 -3.15 21.16 16.82
CA THR A 280 -1.74 20.85 17.05
C THR A 280 -1.02 20.57 15.73
N SER A 281 -1.60 19.71 14.89
CA SER A 281 -0.98 19.28 13.64
C SER A 281 -0.99 20.35 12.55
N GLY A 282 -1.97 21.25 12.55
CA GLY A 282 -2.07 22.39 11.64
C GLY A 282 -0.91 23.39 11.74
N ASN A 283 -0.14 23.38 12.83
CA ASN A 283 1.09 24.17 12.95
C ASN A 283 2.27 23.58 12.16
N TYR A 284 2.20 22.30 11.79
CA TYR A 284 3.29 21.57 11.13
C TYR A 284 2.96 21.24 9.68
N PHE A 285 1.69 21.11 9.34
CA PHE A 285 1.27 20.90 7.96
C PHE A 285 1.12 22.23 7.22
N PRO A 286 1.65 22.36 6.00
CA PRO A 286 1.48 23.57 5.19
C PRO A 286 0.03 23.80 4.75
N PHE A 287 -0.82 22.77 4.84
CA PHE A 287 -2.24 22.84 4.59
C PHE A 287 -2.98 21.78 5.39
N THR A 288 -4.21 22.11 5.77
CA THR A 288 -5.05 21.28 6.64
C THR A 288 -6.02 20.37 5.88
N GLN A 289 -5.86 20.27 4.57
CA GLN A 289 -6.73 19.49 3.68
C GLN A 289 -5.88 18.69 2.70
N SER A 290 -6.31 17.47 2.37
CA SER A 290 -5.72 16.66 1.31
C SER A 290 -6.01 17.30 -0.04
N ARG A 291 -5.08 17.15 -0.97
CA ARG A 291 -5.12 17.81 -2.28
C ARG A 291 -4.82 16.83 -3.39
N LEU A 292 -5.70 16.74 -4.37
CA LEU A 292 -5.45 16.07 -5.63
C LEU A 292 -4.89 17.08 -6.63
N ASN A 293 -3.67 16.84 -7.09
CA ASN A 293 -2.99 17.62 -8.11
C ASN A 293 -3.17 16.94 -9.45
N ARG A 294 -3.86 17.60 -10.39
CA ARG A 294 -4.16 17.10 -11.72
C ARG A 294 -3.46 17.91 -12.79
N PRO A 295 -2.46 17.34 -13.46
CA PRO A 295 -1.87 17.93 -14.66
C PRO A 295 -2.86 18.01 -15.83
N PHE A 296 -2.91 19.17 -16.47
CA PHE A 296 -3.55 19.40 -17.76
C PHE A 296 -2.49 19.85 -18.77
N TYR A 297 -2.55 19.23 -19.95
CA TYR A 297 -1.69 19.53 -21.08
C TYR A 297 -2.50 20.20 -22.19
N ASP A 298 -1.99 21.32 -22.68
CA ASP A 298 -2.45 21.91 -23.93
C ASP A 298 -1.66 21.24 -25.06
N ILE A 299 -2.32 20.42 -25.88
CA ILE A 299 -1.65 19.57 -26.88
C ILE A 299 -1.44 20.37 -28.16
N ALA A 300 -0.22 20.32 -28.71
CA ALA A 300 0.14 21.03 -29.94
C ALA A 300 -0.63 20.57 -31.18
N ASN A 301 -1.03 19.30 -31.23
CA ASN A 301 -1.86 18.77 -32.32
C ASN A 301 -2.90 17.76 -31.78
N PRO A 302 -4.13 18.21 -31.47
CA PRO A 302 -5.19 17.33 -30.95
C PRO A 302 -5.87 16.46 -32.03
N THR A 303 -5.54 16.64 -33.32
CA THR A 303 -6.25 15.96 -34.43
C THR A 303 -6.23 14.44 -34.35
N SER A 304 -5.19 13.83 -33.78
CA SER A 304 -5.11 12.37 -33.58
C SER A 304 -6.12 11.88 -32.54
N ILE A 305 -6.39 12.66 -31.49
CA ILE A 305 -7.39 12.35 -30.46
C ILE A 305 -8.79 12.60 -31.02
N VAL A 306 -8.99 13.69 -31.75
CA VAL A 306 -10.29 14.03 -32.33
C VAL A 306 -10.71 13.07 -33.45
N SER A 307 -9.76 12.59 -34.26
CA SER A 307 -10.04 11.65 -35.36
C SER A 307 -10.29 10.21 -34.91
N LYS A 308 -9.72 9.81 -33.77
CA LYS A 308 -9.92 8.50 -33.14
C LYS A 308 -10.16 8.67 -31.63
N PRO A 309 -11.36 9.17 -31.25
CA PRO A 309 -11.65 9.53 -29.87
C PRO A 309 -11.82 8.31 -28.97
N MET A 310 -12.34 7.22 -29.50
CA MET A 310 -12.56 5.97 -28.76
C MET A 310 -11.25 5.24 -28.53
N LYS A 311 -10.96 4.92 -27.27
CA LYS A 311 -9.83 4.09 -26.87
C LYS A 311 -10.31 2.96 -25.96
N THR A 312 -10.05 1.73 -26.37
CA THR A 312 -10.15 0.56 -25.51
C THR A 312 -8.86 0.44 -24.71
N ILE A 313 -9.00 0.40 -23.40
CA ILE A 313 -7.93 0.33 -22.41
C ILE A 313 -8.07 -1.03 -21.73
N LYS A 314 -6.98 -1.78 -21.67
CA LYS A 314 -6.89 -3.03 -20.90
C LYS A 314 -6.04 -2.78 -19.67
N TYR A 315 -6.48 -3.28 -18.53
CA TYR A 315 -5.73 -3.12 -17.28
C TYR A 315 -5.94 -4.33 -16.37
N LEU A 316 -4.96 -4.59 -15.52
CA LEU A 316 -5.08 -5.62 -14.49
C LEU A 316 -5.85 -5.08 -13.29
N ASP A 317 -6.86 -5.82 -12.88
CA ASP A 317 -7.60 -5.64 -11.65
C ASP A 317 -7.33 -6.84 -10.71
N CYS A 318 -7.65 -6.68 -9.43
CA CYS A 318 -7.43 -7.70 -8.42
C CYS A 318 -8.64 -7.83 -7.51
N TYR A 319 -9.08 -9.08 -7.37
CA TYR A 319 -9.98 -9.53 -6.31
C TYR A 319 -9.14 -10.12 -5.18
N SER A 320 -9.45 -9.76 -3.95
CA SER A 320 -8.69 -10.15 -2.77
C SER A 320 -9.61 -10.61 -1.65
N GLN A 321 -9.25 -11.73 -1.01
CA GLN A 321 -10.00 -12.28 0.11
C GLN A 321 -9.07 -12.96 1.11
N MET A 322 -9.29 -12.65 2.39
CA MET A 322 -8.62 -13.32 3.50
C MET A 322 -9.42 -14.55 3.93
N PHE A 323 -8.72 -15.66 4.13
CA PHE A 323 -9.26 -16.88 4.69
C PHE A 323 -8.56 -17.18 6.01
N GLU A 324 -9.32 -17.14 7.11
CA GLU A 324 -8.81 -17.33 8.47
C GLU A 324 -8.91 -18.81 8.89
N ASP A 325 -7.96 -19.26 9.72
CA ASP A 325 -7.95 -20.58 10.37
C ASP A 325 -8.03 -21.80 9.42
N GLN A 326 -7.62 -21.66 8.16
CA GLN A 326 -7.84 -22.70 7.14
C GLN A 326 -6.84 -23.87 7.17
N ALA A 327 -5.78 -23.83 7.98
CA ALA A 327 -4.75 -24.85 7.88
C ALA A 327 -3.95 -25.09 9.18
N GLY A 328 -4.17 -26.24 9.84
CA GLY A 328 -3.40 -26.72 11.00
C GLY A 328 -3.97 -26.31 12.38
N ILE A 329 -4.48 -27.28 13.15
CA ILE A 329 -4.89 -27.06 14.55
C ILE A 329 -3.67 -27.25 15.45
N GLY A 330 -2.85 -26.21 15.58
CA GLY A 330 -1.96 -26.07 16.75
C GLY A 330 -2.79 -25.71 17.97
N ALA A 331 -2.46 -26.24 19.16
CA ALA A 331 -3.26 -26.07 20.38
C ALA A 331 -3.56 -24.59 20.69
N ILE A 332 -4.82 -24.17 20.47
CA ILE A 332 -5.33 -22.86 20.83
C ILE A 332 -5.55 -22.87 22.35
N THR A 333 -4.51 -22.51 23.11
CA THR A 333 -4.64 -22.27 24.55
C THR A 333 -4.99 -20.81 24.78
N SER A 334 -6.29 -20.56 24.96
CA SER A 334 -6.91 -19.45 25.68
C SER A 334 -6.59 -18.01 25.24
N ASN A 335 -7.67 -17.28 24.92
CA ASN A 335 -7.78 -15.87 24.50
C ASN A 335 -7.47 -15.59 23.02
N LYS A 336 -8.55 -15.36 22.25
CA LYS A 336 -8.57 -14.74 20.92
C LYS A 336 -8.12 -13.26 20.93
N ASN A 337 -7.10 -12.92 21.73
CA ASN A 337 -6.43 -11.63 21.69
C ASN A 337 -5.13 -11.70 20.87
N PHE A 338 -4.91 -12.77 20.09
CA PHE A 338 -4.00 -12.70 18.96
C PHE A 338 -4.63 -11.76 17.92
N SER A 339 -4.36 -10.47 18.11
CA SER A 339 -4.64 -9.42 17.14
C SER A 339 -4.13 -9.89 15.79
N ILE A 340 -4.98 -9.85 14.78
CA ILE A 340 -4.65 -10.15 13.38
C ILE A 340 -3.27 -9.55 13.05
N PRO A 341 -2.27 -10.32 12.59
CA PRO A 341 -0.88 -9.85 12.37
C PRO A 341 -0.81 -8.49 11.63
N TYR A 342 -1.66 -8.31 10.62
CA TYR A 342 -1.74 -7.08 9.82
C TYR A 342 -2.10 -5.83 10.63
N ALA A 343 -2.82 -5.98 11.74
CA ALA A 343 -3.23 -4.90 12.65
C ALA A 343 -2.21 -4.64 13.79
N SER A 344 -1.11 -5.39 13.87
CA SER A 344 -0.11 -5.22 14.93
C SER A 344 1.00 -4.27 14.52
N PRO A 345 1.43 -3.31 15.37
CA PRO A 345 2.60 -2.48 15.11
C PRO A 345 3.94 -3.20 15.31
N PHE A 346 3.93 -4.44 15.81
CA PHE A 346 5.14 -5.28 15.96
C PHE A 346 5.37 -6.21 14.78
N ASP A 347 4.37 -6.38 13.93
CA ASP A 347 4.48 -7.21 12.73
C ASP A 347 4.87 -6.38 11.52
N SER A 348 5.67 -6.96 10.63
CA SER A 348 5.98 -6.40 9.32
C SER A 348 4.92 -6.66 8.26
N ALA A 349 3.98 -7.57 8.48
CA ALA A 349 2.78 -7.78 7.67
C ALA A 349 2.08 -6.44 7.37
N PRO A 350 1.69 -6.17 6.11
CA PRO A 350 1.62 -7.11 4.99
C PRO A 350 2.91 -7.31 4.18
N TRP A 351 4.07 -6.79 4.63
CA TRP A 351 5.36 -6.97 3.93
C TRP A 351 5.89 -8.40 3.96
N THR A 352 5.76 -9.03 5.13
CA THR A 352 6.25 -10.39 5.39
C THR A 352 5.07 -11.32 5.57
N PHE A 353 5.24 -12.56 5.15
CA PHE A 353 4.34 -13.66 5.47
C PHE A 353 4.88 -14.42 6.68
N GLN A 354 4.07 -15.33 7.21
CA GLN A 354 4.47 -16.21 8.31
C GLN A 354 5.77 -16.97 7.96
N PRO A 355 6.87 -16.73 8.70
CA PRO A 355 8.12 -17.44 8.47
C PRO A 355 7.93 -18.95 8.66
N GLY A 356 8.49 -19.74 7.76
CA GLY A 356 8.37 -21.20 7.82
C GLY A 356 6.96 -21.75 7.51
N SER A 357 6.03 -20.92 7.03
CA SER A 357 4.80 -21.43 6.43
C SER A 357 5.16 -22.33 5.24
N SER A 358 4.44 -23.44 5.05
CA SER A 358 4.70 -24.35 3.94
C SER A 358 3.44 -25.10 3.59
N ILE A 359 3.03 -24.99 2.33
CA ILE A 359 1.89 -25.70 1.75
C ILE A 359 2.46 -26.76 0.81
N LEU A 360 2.19 -28.03 1.10
CA LEU A 360 2.38 -29.14 0.18
C LEU A 360 1.15 -29.29 -0.70
N ASP A 361 1.34 -29.96 -1.83
CA ASP A 361 0.25 -30.33 -2.72
C ASP A 361 -0.58 -29.13 -3.21
N PHE A 362 0.10 -28.01 -3.46
CA PHE A 362 -0.54 -26.79 -3.93
C PHE A 362 -1.15 -27.01 -5.30
N GLN A 363 -2.45 -26.80 -5.42
CA GLN A 363 -3.20 -26.92 -6.66
C GLN A 363 -4.21 -25.78 -6.79
N VAL A 364 -4.38 -25.32 -8.04
CA VAL A 364 -5.37 -24.32 -8.41
C VAL A 364 -6.22 -24.88 -9.54
N GLN A 365 -7.54 -24.78 -9.40
CA GLN A 365 -8.51 -25.22 -10.42
C GLN A 365 -9.39 -24.03 -10.82
N VAL A 366 -9.55 -23.81 -12.12
CA VAL A 366 -10.51 -22.84 -12.68
C VAL A 366 -11.60 -23.62 -13.41
N GLY A 367 -12.84 -23.52 -12.91
CA GLY A 367 -13.94 -24.38 -13.31
C GLY A 367 -13.64 -25.85 -12.98
N ASN A 368 -13.40 -26.65 -14.01
CA ASN A 368 -13.02 -28.07 -13.90
C ASN A 368 -11.63 -28.35 -14.52
N LYS A 369 -10.83 -27.31 -14.76
CA LYS A 369 -9.50 -27.40 -15.36
C LYS A 369 -8.46 -27.07 -14.31
N ASP A 370 -7.47 -27.93 -14.17
CA ASP A 370 -6.38 -27.76 -13.21
C ASP A 370 -5.24 -26.95 -13.82
N ALA A 371 -4.66 -26.03 -13.04
CA ALA A 371 -3.54 -25.19 -13.45
C ALA A 371 -2.24 -25.99 -13.55
N PHE A 372 -2.02 -26.92 -12.61
CA PHE A 372 -0.91 -27.85 -12.64
C PHE A 372 -1.42 -29.25 -13.02
N GLN A 373 -0.75 -29.90 -13.99
CA GLN A 373 -1.14 -31.23 -14.44
C GLN A 373 -0.97 -32.30 -13.35
N ASP A 374 0.14 -32.21 -12.61
CA ASP A 374 0.41 -33.05 -11.45
C ASP A 374 0.59 -32.17 -10.21
N VAL A 375 0.04 -32.64 -9.10
CA VAL A 375 0.21 -32.02 -7.80
C VAL A 375 1.65 -32.25 -7.36
N HIS A 376 2.42 -31.17 -7.19
CA HIS A 376 3.82 -31.24 -6.79
C HIS A 376 4.13 -30.26 -5.67
N SER A 377 5.21 -30.53 -4.94
CA SER A 377 5.71 -29.62 -3.92
C SER A 377 6.13 -28.31 -4.56
N TYR A 378 5.47 -27.21 -4.19
CA TYR A 378 5.77 -25.89 -4.73
C TYR A 378 7.06 -25.34 -4.10
N ASP A 379 8.14 -25.35 -4.88
CA ASP A 379 9.46 -24.89 -4.47
C ASP A 379 9.84 -23.56 -5.15
N TRP A 380 11.08 -23.11 -4.92
CA TRP A 380 11.60 -21.88 -5.53
C TRP A 380 11.69 -21.97 -7.06
N MET A 381 11.97 -23.15 -7.62
CA MET A 381 12.06 -23.33 -9.07
C MET A 381 10.67 -23.24 -9.70
N THR A 382 9.66 -23.89 -9.11
CA THR A 382 8.27 -23.74 -9.54
C THR A 382 7.81 -22.29 -9.42
N PHE A 383 8.16 -21.60 -8.33
CA PHE A 383 7.87 -20.17 -8.19
C PHE A 383 8.48 -19.36 -9.33
N LEU A 384 9.75 -19.56 -9.66
CA LEU A 384 10.41 -18.84 -10.75
C LEU A 384 9.78 -19.14 -12.11
N ASP A 385 9.39 -20.39 -12.36
CA ASP A 385 8.76 -20.81 -13.61
C ASP A 385 7.35 -20.23 -13.76
N GLU A 386 6.58 -20.12 -12.67
CA GLU A 386 5.28 -19.46 -12.69
C GLU A 386 5.40 -17.94 -12.76
N PHE A 387 6.40 -17.36 -12.10
CA PHE A 387 6.62 -15.93 -12.09
C PHE A 387 7.22 -15.44 -13.42
N SER A 388 8.08 -16.22 -14.09
CA SER A 388 8.66 -15.87 -15.39
C SER A 388 7.61 -15.69 -16.48
N LYS A 389 6.49 -16.43 -16.38
CA LYS A 389 5.35 -16.34 -17.30
C LYS A 389 4.61 -15.01 -17.18
N LEU A 390 4.62 -14.38 -16.00
CA LEU A 390 3.91 -13.14 -15.75
C LEU A 390 4.61 -11.98 -16.46
N SER A 391 3.99 -11.46 -17.52
CA SER A 391 4.58 -10.40 -18.37
C SER A 391 5.90 -10.81 -19.04
N ALA A 392 6.04 -12.10 -19.40
CA ALA A 392 7.22 -12.62 -20.07
C ALA A 392 7.50 -11.88 -21.39
N VAL A 393 8.68 -11.28 -21.50
CA VAL A 393 9.12 -10.52 -22.68
C VAL A 393 9.25 -11.39 -23.95
N ASN A 394 9.51 -12.68 -23.78
CA ASN A 394 9.74 -13.63 -24.88
C ASN A 394 8.78 -14.82 -24.86
N GLY A 395 7.59 -14.66 -24.26
CA GLY A 395 6.61 -15.75 -24.19
C GLY A 395 7.11 -16.96 -23.40
N ASP A 396 7.83 -16.70 -22.30
CA ASP A 396 8.31 -17.74 -21.36
C ASP A 396 9.43 -18.64 -21.92
N LEU A 397 10.21 -18.13 -22.88
CA LEU A 397 11.32 -18.86 -23.49
C LEU A 397 12.65 -18.69 -22.74
N SER A 398 12.77 -17.75 -21.81
CA SER A 398 13.95 -17.61 -20.95
C SER A 398 13.60 -17.24 -19.51
N ARG A 399 14.27 -17.91 -18.56
CA ARG A 399 14.10 -17.71 -17.10
C ARG A 399 14.94 -16.55 -16.54
N GLU A 400 15.86 -16.03 -17.35
CA GLU A 400 16.93 -15.10 -16.93
C GLU A 400 16.42 -13.70 -16.57
N ILE A 401 15.18 -13.36 -16.96
CA ILE A 401 14.58 -12.02 -16.79
C ILE A 401 13.26 -12.05 -16.01
N SER A 402 13.13 -12.99 -15.07
CA SER A 402 11.86 -13.27 -14.36
C SER A 402 11.65 -12.45 -13.09
N ASN A 403 12.62 -12.39 -12.18
CA ASN A 403 12.52 -11.63 -10.93
C ASN A 403 13.90 -11.25 -10.38
N GLY A 404 14.19 -9.94 -10.29
CA GLY A 404 15.44 -9.42 -9.72
C GLY A 404 15.33 -8.93 -8.28
N LEU A 405 14.13 -8.90 -7.68
CA LEU A 405 13.87 -8.26 -6.39
C LEU A 405 13.73 -9.26 -5.24
N ILE A 406 13.11 -10.42 -5.52
CA ILE A 406 12.96 -11.51 -4.54
C ILE A 406 14.00 -12.57 -4.87
N GLY A 407 14.94 -12.79 -3.95
CA GLY A 407 15.89 -13.91 -4.01
C GLY A 407 15.30 -15.17 -3.37
N MET A 408 15.93 -16.31 -3.64
CA MET A 408 15.57 -17.61 -3.06
C MET A 408 15.53 -17.57 -1.53
N ASP A 409 16.51 -16.92 -0.92
CA ASP A 409 16.62 -16.73 0.53
C ASP A 409 15.45 -15.91 1.09
N LYS A 410 15.13 -14.77 0.46
CA LYS A 410 14.00 -13.92 0.83
C LYS A 410 12.67 -14.64 0.68
N TRP A 411 12.48 -15.38 -0.41
CA TRP A 411 11.25 -16.14 -0.64
C TRP A 411 11.06 -17.27 0.37
N GLN A 412 12.10 -18.05 0.65
CA GLN A 412 12.02 -19.17 1.59
C GLN A 412 11.78 -18.71 3.04
N THR A 413 12.30 -17.56 3.43
CA THR A 413 12.31 -17.13 4.84
C THR A 413 11.24 -16.11 5.21
N ALA A 414 10.87 -15.20 4.30
CA ALA A 414 10.02 -14.05 4.62
C ALA A 414 8.90 -13.79 3.61
N GLN A 415 9.10 -14.14 2.34
CA GLN A 415 8.22 -13.76 1.21
C GLN A 415 7.65 -14.98 0.47
N ARG A 416 7.14 -15.97 1.20
CA ARG A 416 6.64 -17.22 0.60
C ARG A 416 5.29 -17.05 -0.11
N ILE A 417 5.37 -16.50 -1.31
CA ILE A 417 4.24 -16.30 -2.22
C ILE A 417 4.12 -17.51 -3.13
N LEU A 418 2.90 -18.04 -3.27
CA LEU A 418 2.56 -19.09 -4.22
C LEU A 418 1.83 -18.46 -5.40
N VAL A 419 2.25 -18.79 -6.62
CA VAL A 419 1.75 -18.20 -7.86
C VAL A 419 1.31 -19.32 -8.81
N ALA A 420 0.18 -19.14 -9.49
CA ALA A 420 -0.27 -20.03 -10.54
C ALA A 420 -0.78 -19.21 -11.72
N ASP A 421 -0.17 -19.36 -12.90
CA ASP A 421 -0.66 -18.77 -14.13
C ASP A 421 -1.90 -19.53 -14.62
N CYS A 422 -3.07 -18.90 -14.47
CA CYS A 422 -4.35 -19.47 -14.89
C CYS A 422 -4.80 -19.01 -16.28
N SER A 423 -4.00 -18.19 -16.99
CA SER A 423 -4.40 -17.55 -18.26
C SER A 423 -4.75 -18.54 -19.38
N ARG A 424 -4.15 -19.74 -19.36
CA ARG A 424 -4.36 -20.79 -20.37
C ARG A 424 -5.62 -21.62 -20.15
N ILE A 425 -6.16 -21.60 -18.93
CA ILE A 425 -7.31 -22.43 -18.53
C ILE A 425 -8.59 -21.62 -18.30
N SER A 426 -8.46 -20.30 -18.14
CA SER A 426 -9.59 -19.37 -18.04
C SER A 426 -10.30 -19.17 -19.38
N GLU A 427 -11.62 -18.99 -19.34
CA GLU A 427 -12.43 -18.63 -20.50
C GLU A 427 -12.95 -17.19 -20.31
N ALA A 428 -12.71 -16.33 -21.30
CA ALA A 428 -13.18 -14.95 -21.27
C ALA A 428 -14.71 -14.89 -21.24
N ASP A 429 -15.25 -13.89 -20.54
CA ASP A 429 -16.68 -13.57 -20.44
C ASP A 429 -17.60 -14.67 -19.85
N VAL A 430 -17.02 -15.74 -19.29
CA VAL A 430 -17.75 -16.81 -18.60
C VAL A 430 -17.42 -16.78 -17.10
N PRO A 431 -18.42 -16.66 -16.21
CA PRO A 431 -18.17 -16.82 -14.77
C PRO A 431 -17.64 -18.22 -14.46
N GLN A 432 -16.44 -18.30 -13.89
CA GLN A 432 -15.78 -19.55 -13.51
C GLN A 432 -15.46 -19.54 -12.02
N SER A 433 -15.63 -20.69 -11.37
CA SER A 433 -15.21 -20.87 -9.98
C SER A 433 -13.70 -21.09 -9.92
N ILE A 434 -13.06 -20.53 -8.89
CA ILE A 434 -11.64 -20.78 -8.59
C ILE A 434 -11.58 -21.57 -7.30
N LYS A 435 -10.89 -22.71 -7.32
CA LYS A 435 -10.62 -23.52 -6.14
C LYS A 435 -9.12 -23.59 -5.92
N ILE A 436 -8.71 -23.43 -4.68
CA ILE A 436 -7.32 -23.55 -4.24
C ILE A 436 -7.28 -24.64 -3.18
N SER A 437 -6.37 -25.59 -3.33
CA SER A 437 -6.19 -26.70 -2.39
C SER A 437 -4.71 -26.92 -2.08
N GLY A 438 -4.45 -27.47 -0.89
CA GLY A 438 -3.12 -27.85 -0.45
C GLY A 438 -3.14 -28.23 1.03
N THR A 439 -2.04 -28.82 1.50
CA THR A 439 -1.86 -29.29 2.88
C THR A 439 -0.84 -28.41 3.60
N ASN A 440 -1.26 -27.68 4.64
CA ASN A 440 -0.31 -26.96 5.50
C ASN A 440 0.45 -27.93 6.39
N ILE A 441 1.78 -27.90 6.29
CA ILE A 441 2.69 -28.69 7.13
C ILE A 441 3.41 -27.84 8.19
N ALA A 442 3.10 -26.54 8.27
CA ALA A 442 3.63 -25.70 9.33
C ALA A 442 3.10 -26.14 10.70
N THR A 443 3.89 -25.88 11.75
CA THR A 443 3.55 -26.24 13.13
C THR A 443 2.42 -25.39 13.72
N GLN A 444 1.93 -24.40 12.98
CA GLN A 444 0.91 -23.43 13.41
C GLN A 444 -0.15 -23.24 12.32
N GLY A 445 -1.33 -22.82 12.77
CA GLY A 445 -2.40 -22.31 11.92
C GLY A 445 -1.90 -21.25 10.94
N THR A 446 -2.29 -21.33 9.66
CA THR A 446 -1.98 -20.28 8.67
C THR A 446 -3.25 -19.62 8.15
N ASN A 447 -3.25 -18.28 8.10
CA ASN A 447 -4.26 -17.50 7.39
C ASN A 447 -3.78 -17.26 5.95
N LEU A 448 -4.69 -17.40 4.97
CA LEU A 448 -4.36 -17.28 3.55
C LEU A 448 -5.00 -16.04 2.95
N LEU A 449 -4.18 -15.13 2.44
CA LEU A 449 -4.65 -14.06 1.57
C LEU A 449 -4.58 -14.53 0.12
N VAL A 450 -5.74 -14.67 -0.50
CA VAL A 450 -5.85 -15.05 -1.91
C VAL A 450 -6.03 -13.78 -2.74
N LEU A 451 -5.15 -13.61 -3.74
CA LEU A 451 -5.22 -12.54 -4.72
C LEU A 451 -5.49 -13.17 -6.09
N VAL A 452 -6.64 -12.87 -6.69
CA VAL A 452 -6.98 -13.25 -8.06
C VAL A 452 -6.79 -12.01 -8.92
N VAL A 453 -5.82 -12.06 -9.82
CA VAL A 453 -5.51 -10.96 -10.75
C VAL A 453 -6.08 -11.31 -12.11
N TYR A 454 -6.84 -10.39 -12.70
CA TYR A 454 -7.52 -10.60 -13.98
C TYR A 454 -7.46 -9.34 -14.84
N GLU A 455 -7.52 -9.52 -16.16
CA GLU A 455 -7.60 -8.40 -17.11
C GLU A 455 -9.05 -7.89 -17.20
N ARG A 456 -9.21 -6.57 -17.18
CA ARG A 456 -10.46 -5.86 -17.45
C ARG A 456 -10.30 -4.93 -18.63
N SER A 457 -11.42 -4.60 -19.28
CA SER A 457 -11.44 -3.67 -20.39
C SER A 457 -12.35 -2.47 -20.13
N LEU A 458 -11.85 -1.29 -20.49
CA LEU A 458 -12.55 -0.02 -20.39
C LEU A 458 -12.55 0.65 -21.76
N GLU A 459 -13.72 1.00 -22.27
CA GLU A 459 -13.86 1.84 -23.46
C GLU A 459 -14.18 3.27 -23.04
N LEU A 460 -13.29 4.18 -23.41
CA LEU A 460 -13.36 5.59 -23.05
C LEU A 460 -13.28 6.45 -24.32
N ASP A 461 -14.13 7.47 -24.40
CA ASP A 461 -13.98 8.56 -25.35
C ASP A 461 -13.04 9.63 -24.75
N ARG A 462 -11.93 9.88 -25.45
CA ARG A 462 -10.89 10.81 -25.01
C ARG A 462 -11.26 12.29 -25.19
N THR A 463 -12.29 12.60 -25.98
CA THR A 463 -12.75 13.97 -26.24
C THR A 463 -13.84 14.40 -25.27
N THR A 464 -14.69 13.48 -24.85
CA THR A 464 -15.77 13.75 -23.90
C THR A 464 -15.44 13.29 -22.48
N GLY A 465 -14.51 12.35 -22.34
CA GLY A 465 -14.21 11.68 -21.07
C GLY A 465 -15.27 10.67 -20.65
N GLU A 466 -16.24 10.37 -21.52
CA GLU A 466 -17.29 9.41 -21.23
C GLU A 466 -16.79 7.97 -21.33
N VAL A 467 -17.21 7.17 -20.35
CA VAL A 467 -16.98 5.72 -20.34
C VAL A 467 -18.17 5.04 -21.01
N TYR A 468 -17.92 4.27 -22.07
CA TYR A 468 -18.96 3.55 -22.81
C TYR A 468 -19.18 2.14 -22.25
N ARG A 469 -18.09 1.39 -22.07
CA ARG A 469 -18.09 0.02 -21.54
C ARG A 469 -17.04 -0.11 -20.44
N ALA A 470 -17.38 -0.80 -19.35
CA ALA A 470 -16.47 -1.10 -18.25
C ALA A 470 -16.78 -2.51 -17.76
N GLU A 471 -16.08 -3.48 -18.32
CA GLU A 471 -16.27 -4.91 -18.05
C GLU A 471 -15.00 -5.49 -17.44
#